data_AF-A0A8B3N923-F1
#
_entry.id   AF-A0A8B3N923-F1
#
_cell.length_a   1.000
_cell.length_b   1.000
_cell.length_c   1.000
_cell.angle_alpha   90.00
_cell.angle_beta   90.00
_cell.angle_gamma   90.00
#
_symmetry.space_group_name_H-M   'P 1'
#
loop_
_entity.id
_entity.type
_entity.pdbx_description
1 polymer ?
#
loop_
_entity_poly.entity_id
_entity_poly.type
_entity_poly.pdbx_seq_one_letter_code
_entity_poly.pdbx_strand_id
1 'polypeptide(L)' 'MEAGRLSKERKNTLRDSVFEKLKALIITGQIPPGGRVTENEIAERLKVSRTPVREAFNRLERDGLVIGRPR' A
#
# COMPACT_ATOMS: atom_id res chain seq x y z
N MET A 1 -9.57 7.79 34.88
CA MET A 1 -10.22 7.07 33.77
C MET A 1 -9.17 6.72 32.76
N GLU A 2 -9.05 5.42 32.51
CA GLU A 2 -8.02 4.74 31.72
C GLU A 2 -8.10 5.13 30.23
N ALA A 3 -7.06 5.75 29.69
CA ALA A 3 -6.80 5.77 28.24
C ALA A 3 -5.32 5.46 27.96
N GLY A 4 -4.73 4.62 28.82
CA GLY A 4 -3.42 4.05 28.58
C GLY A 4 -3.45 3.01 27.45
N ARG A 5 -2.37 3.00 26.65
CA ARG A 5 -1.82 1.85 25.89
C ARG A 5 -2.18 1.61 24.41
N LEU A 6 -2.94 2.44 23.68
CA LEU A 6 -3.16 2.13 22.24
C LEU A 6 -2.13 2.69 21.23
N SER A 7 -1.18 3.53 21.65
CA SER A 7 -0.27 4.21 20.72
C SER A 7 1.06 3.49 20.46
N LYS A 8 1.34 2.39 21.17
CA LYS A 8 2.66 1.71 21.12
C LYS A 8 2.69 0.40 20.30
N GLU A 9 1.54 -0.11 19.84
CA GLU A 9 1.43 -1.42 19.18
C GLU A 9 1.30 -1.38 17.64
N ARG A 10 0.97 -0.25 17.03
CA ARG A 10 1.18 -0.09 15.58
C ARG A 10 2.65 0.23 15.36
N LYS A 11 3.52 -0.80 15.40
CA LYS A 11 4.75 -0.72 14.63
C LYS A 11 4.31 -0.48 13.19
N ASN A 12 4.26 0.78 12.76
CA ASN A 12 3.93 1.17 11.40
C ASN A 12 5.07 0.65 10.54
N THR A 13 4.99 -0.62 10.16
CA THR A 13 6.05 -1.27 9.41
C THR A 13 6.15 -0.57 8.06
N LEU A 14 7.32 -0.64 7.42
CA LEU A 14 7.49 -0.05 6.10
C LEU A 14 6.42 -0.55 5.12
N ARG A 15 6.02 -1.82 5.25
CA ARG A 15 4.90 -2.43 4.52
C ARG A 15 3.57 -1.74 4.78
N ASP A 16 3.20 -1.50 6.03
CA ASP A 16 1.92 -0.87 6.37
C ASP A 16 1.88 0.57 5.86
N SER A 17 2.99 1.30 5.97
CA SER A 17 3.13 2.65 5.39
C SER A 17 2.97 2.65 3.87
N VAL A 18 3.58 1.68 3.17
CA VAL A 18 3.46 1.55 1.71
C VAL A 18 2.02 1.20 1.30
N PHE A 19 1.36 0.31 2.03
CA PHE A 19 -0.05 -0.03 1.79
C PHE A 19 -0.97 1.19 1.94
N GLU A 20 -0.88 1.94 3.05
CA GLU A 20 -1.73 3.11 3.27
C GLU A 20 -1.51 4.19 2.21
N LYS A 21 -0.25 4.40 1.80
CA LYS A 21 0.08 5.34 0.71
C LYS A 21 -0.53 4.91 -0.62
N LEU A 22 -0.37 3.64 -1.01
CA LEU A 22 -0.97 3.12 -2.24
C LEU A 22 -2.49 3.22 -2.24
N LYS A 23 -3.12 2.84 -1.12
CA LYS A 23 -4.57 2.94 -0.93
C LYS A 23 -5.04 4.38 -1.10
N ALA A 24 -4.32 5.34 -0.52
CA ALA A 24 -4.62 6.76 -0.69
C ALA A 24 -4.52 7.21 -2.15
N LEU A 25 -3.52 6.75 -2.91
CA LEU A 25 -3.38 7.07 -4.33
C LEU A 25 -4.59 6.58 -5.16
N ILE A 26 -5.13 5.41 -4.84
CA ILE A 26 -6.31 4.84 -5.49
C ILE A 26 -7.57 5.63 -5.10
N ILE A 27 -7.80 5.85 -3.80
CA ILE A 27 -9.01 6.53 -3.28
C ILE A 27 -9.07 8.00 -3.76
N THR A 28 -7.93 8.68 -3.86
CA THR A 28 -7.85 10.06 -4.35
C THR A 28 -7.89 10.16 -5.88
N GLY A 29 -7.92 9.04 -6.60
CA GLY A 29 -7.93 9.02 -8.06
C GLY A 29 -6.59 9.37 -8.72
N GLN A 30 -5.51 9.53 -7.95
CA GLN A 30 -4.17 9.68 -8.52
C GLN A 30 -3.73 8.45 -9.32
N ILE A 31 -4.22 7.26 -8.91
CA ILE A 31 -4.28 6.08 -9.76
C ILE A 31 -5.76 5.91 -10.13
N PRO A 32 -6.15 6.23 -11.37
CA PRO A 32 -7.54 6.14 -11.77
C PRO A 32 -8.01 4.69 -11.85
N PRO A 33 -9.32 4.42 -11.73
CA PRO A 33 -9.89 3.10 -11.98
C PRO A 33 -9.48 2.59 -13.38
N GLY A 34 -9.01 1.33 -13.45
CA GLY A 34 -8.48 0.74 -14.69
C GLY A 34 -7.09 1.24 -15.10
N GLY A 35 -6.52 2.21 -14.36
CA GLY A 35 -5.14 2.66 -14.51
C GLY A 35 -4.17 1.50 -14.25
N ARG A 36 -3.08 1.48 -15.02
CA ARG A 36 -2.00 0.50 -14.84
C ARG A 36 -0.94 1.09 -13.94
N VAL A 37 -0.43 0.27 -13.03
CA VAL A 37 0.69 0.61 -12.16
C VAL A 37 1.52 -0.63 -11.91
N THR A 38 2.83 -0.48 -11.86
CA THR A 38 3.77 -1.57 -11.60
C THR A 38 4.42 -1.44 -10.23
N GLU A 39 4.95 -2.55 -9.71
CA GLU A 39 5.75 -2.56 -8.49
C GLU A 39 6.95 -1.62 -8.55
N ASN A 40 7.60 -1.52 -9.72
CA ASN A 40 8.79 -0.70 -9.90
C ASN A 40 8.46 0.79 -9.77
N GLU A 41 7.41 1.25 -10.46
CA GLU A 41 6.97 2.65 -10.40
C GLU A 41 6.66 3.09 -8.97
N ILE A 42 6.03 2.22 -8.18
CA ILE A 42 5.69 2.50 -6.79
C ILE A 42 6.91 2.43 -5.88
N ALA A 43 7.80 1.45 -6.08
CA ALA A 43 9.05 1.34 -5.34
C ALA A 43 9.90 2.60 -5.51
N GLU A 44 10.04 3.08 -6.75
CA GLU A 44 10.75 4.33 -7.07
C GLU A 44 10.05 5.55 -6.49
N ARG A 45 8.73 5.69 -6.69
CA ARG A 45 7.94 6.83 -6.18
C ARG A 45 7.99 6.95 -4.66
N LEU A 46 7.95 5.81 -3.96
CA LEU A 46 7.95 5.76 -2.50
C LEU A 46 9.36 5.63 -1.89
N LYS A 47 10.40 5.50 -2.72
CA LYS A 47 11.80 5.29 -2.32
C LYS A 47 11.97 4.10 -1.37
N VAL A 48 11.38 2.96 -1.73
CA VAL A 48 11.43 1.70 -0.98
C VAL A 48 11.85 0.55 -1.88
N SER A 49 12.22 -0.59 -1.30
CA SER A 49 12.46 -1.80 -2.09
C SER A 49 11.15 -2.38 -2.63
N ARG A 50 11.26 -3.28 -3.62
CA ARG A 50 10.10 -3.92 -4.25
C ARG A 50 9.35 -4.89 -3.32
N THR A 51 10.03 -5.49 -2.34
CA THR A 51 9.41 -6.46 -1.41
C THR A 51 8.20 -5.90 -0.65
N PRO A 52 8.29 -4.77 0.08
CA PRO A 52 7.12 -4.20 0.77
C PRO A 52 6.04 -3.70 -0.20
N VAL A 53 6.42 -3.32 -1.44
CA VAL A 53 5.47 -2.90 -2.47
C VAL A 53 4.65 -4.08 -2.99
N ARG A 54 5.31 -5.21 -3.29
CA ARG A 54 4.63 -6.44 -3.70
C ARG A 54 3.67 -6.93 -2.62
N GLU A 55 4.09 -6.89 -1.36
CA GLU A 55 3.21 -7.26 -0.24
C GLU A 55 2.01 -6.32 -0.10
N ALA A 56 2.20 -5.02 -0.32
CA ALA A 56 1.12 -4.06 -0.34
C ALA A 56 0.14 -4.30 -1.50
N PHE A 57 0.64 -4.60 -2.70
CA PHE A 57 -0.21 -4.98 -3.85
C PHE A 57 -0.98 -6.27 -3.58
N ASN A 58 -0.34 -7.30 -3.04
CA ASN A 58 -1.02 -8.55 -2.66
C ASN A 58 -2.16 -8.30 -1.66
N ARG A 59 -1.98 -7.34 -0.75
CA ARG A 59 -3.03 -6.96 0.20
C ARG A 59 -4.15 -6.16 -0.46
N LEU A 60 -3.82 -5.19 -1.33
CA LEU A 60 -4.82 -4.43 -2.10
C LEU A 60 -5.65 -5.34 -3.02
N GLU A 61 -5.03 -6.38 -3.58
CA GLU A 61 -5.71 -7.37 -4.42
C GLU A 61 -6.69 -8.20 -3.59
N ARG A 62 -6.30 -8.63 -2.38
CA ARG A 62 -7.21 -9.29 -1.42
C ARG A 62 -8.37 -8.40 -1.00
N ASP A 63 -8.13 -7.09 -0.89
CA ASP A 63 -9.16 -6.09 -0.58
C ASP A 63 -10.02 -5.72 -1.82
N GLY A 64 -9.73 -6.27 -3.01
CA GLY A 64 -10.47 -6.02 -4.24
C GLY A 64 -10.23 -4.64 -4.87
N LEU A 65 -9.19 -3.91 -4.43
CA LEU A 65 -8.87 -2.56 -4.91
C LEU A 65 -8.02 -2.57 -6.18
N VAL A 66 -7.32 -3.66 -6.45
CA VAL A 66 -6.48 -3.85 -7.65
C VAL A 66 -6.63 -5.28 -8.17
N ILE A 67 -6.19 -5.52 -9.41
CA ILE A 67 -6.11 -6.85 -10.00
C ILE A 67 -4.68 -7.12 -10.47
N GLY A 68 -4.10 -8.27 -10.11
CA GLY A 68 -2.84 -8.73 -10.65
C GLY A 68 -3.01 -9.17 -12.11
N ARG A 69 -2.07 -8.76 -12.98
CA ARG A 69 -1.94 -9.34 -14.32
C ARG A 69 -0.52 -9.86 -14.50
N PRO A 70 -0.33 -11.16 -14.79
CA PRO A 70 0.98 -11.66 -15.16
C PRO A 70 1.47 -10.93 -16.42
N ARG A 71 2.79 -10.71 -16.49
CA ARG A 71 3.44 -10.17 -17.69
C ARG A 71 3.59 -11.26 -18.74
#